data_AF-A0A136KLC1-F1
#
_entry.id   AF-A0A136KLC1-F1
#
_cell.length_a   1.000
_cell.length_b   1.000
_cell.length_c   1.000
_cell.angle_alpha   90.00
_cell.angle_beta   90.00
_cell.angle_gamma   90.00
#
_symmetry.space_group_name_H-M   'P 1'
#
loop_
_entity.id
_entity.type
_entity.pdbx_description
1 polymer ?
#
loop_
_entity_poly.entity_id
_entity_poly.type
_entity_poly.pdbx_seq_one_letter_code
_entity_poly.pdbx_strand_id
1 'polypeptide(L)'
;MLQHLCIAIQYLKKELQEWLRPTTTHEKDGIALFDAGVSDKVSEQIVKNIVHAQPHEEAQKDRALIKGSTGFIVITAPGDTKEEWLRAGRLVEYCWLTLTHAGIAVAPMTGLIEHPTVHKRLMQLLHTAQRPLFFARIGYTEERNHVSPRRPLEDVLKRSL
;
A
#
# COMPACT_ATOMS: atom_id res chain seq x y z
N MET A 1 19.14 17.22 -7.56
CA MET A 1 17.77 16.63 -7.67
C MET A 1 17.80 15.11 -7.77
N LEU A 2 18.59 14.52 -8.68
CA LEU A 2 18.69 13.06 -8.86
C LEU A 2 19.27 12.30 -7.67
N GLN A 3 20.28 12.84 -6.98
CA GLN A 3 20.91 12.19 -5.82
C GLN A 3 19.95 12.01 -4.63
N HIS A 4 19.14 13.04 -4.31
CA HIS A 4 18.13 12.96 -3.25
C HIS A 4 17.05 11.92 -3.57
N LEU A 5 16.66 11.79 -4.84
CA LEU A 5 15.71 10.77 -5.28
C LEU A 5 16.28 9.35 -5.13
N CYS A 6 17.54 9.14 -5.51
CA CYS A 6 18.21 7.84 -5.32
C CYS A 6 18.31 7.44 -3.84
N ILE A 7 18.64 8.39 -2.95
CA ILE A 7 18.73 8.15 -1.51
C ILE A 7 17.35 7.80 -0.92
N ALA A 8 16.30 8.54 -1.29
CA ALA A 8 14.94 8.26 -0.82
C ALA A 8 14.45 6.87 -1.26
N ILE A 9 14.73 6.48 -2.51
CA ILE A 9 14.40 5.15 -3.03
C ILE A 9 15.18 4.06 -2.29
N GLN A 10 16.46 4.29 -1.96
CA GLN A 10 17.25 3.34 -1.18
C GLN A 10 16.73 3.16 0.26
N TYR A 11 16.31 4.26 0.90
CA TYR A 11 15.70 4.20 2.23
C TYR A 11 14.38 3.42 2.19
N LEU A 12 13.49 3.76 1.25
CA LEU A 12 12.21 3.08 1.07
C LEU A 12 12.39 1.57 0.86
N LYS A 13 13.37 1.17 0.04
CA LYS A 13 13.65 -0.24 -0.20
C LYS A 13 14.13 -0.99 1.05
N LYS A 14 14.92 -0.33 1.90
CA LYS A 14 15.36 -0.91 3.18
C LYS A 14 14.19 -1.02 4.16
N GLU A 15 13.41 0.04 4.29
CA GLU A 15 12.19 0.03 5.10
C GLU A 15 11.22 -1.07 4.62
N LEU A 16 11.00 -1.18 3.31
CA LEU A 16 10.15 -2.24 2.75
C LEU A 16 10.69 -3.64 3.07
N GLN A 17 12.01 -3.85 3.01
CA GLN A 17 12.62 -5.11 3.45
C GLN A 17 12.35 -5.39 4.94
N GLU A 18 12.42 -4.37 5.80
CA GLU A 18 12.14 -4.48 7.23
C GLU A 18 10.66 -4.73 7.54
N TRP A 19 9.73 -4.45 6.61
CA TRP A 19 8.29 -4.68 6.79
C TRP A 19 7.74 -5.90 6.04
N LEU A 20 8.44 -6.41 5.02
CA LEU A 20 8.07 -7.64 4.34
C LEU A 20 8.34 -8.87 5.22
N ARG A 21 7.49 -9.88 5.09
CA ARG A 21 7.61 -11.13 5.84
C ARG A 21 7.53 -12.34 4.90
N PRO A 22 8.36 -13.37 5.09
CA PRO A 22 8.21 -14.63 4.38
C PRO A 22 6.92 -15.33 4.79
N THR A 23 6.49 -16.34 4.03
CA THR A 23 5.27 -17.13 4.33
C THR A 23 5.39 -17.97 5.61
N THR A 24 6.61 -18.17 6.11
CA THR A 24 6.88 -18.92 7.35
C THR A 24 6.97 -18.04 8.60
N THR A 25 6.65 -16.75 8.48
CA THR A 25 6.83 -15.79 9.58
C THR A 25 5.97 -16.09 10.79
N HIS A 26 6.50 -15.78 11.98
CA HIS A 26 5.76 -15.72 13.24
C HIS A 26 5.60 -14.28 13.75
N GLU A 27 6.04 -13.30 12.95
CA GLU A 27 5.87 -11.89 13.30
C GLU A 27 4.39 -11.52 13.33
N LYS A 28 4.04 -10.64 14.27
CA LYS A 28 2.65 -10.24 14.52
C LYS A 28 2.22 -9.03 13.69
N ASP A 29 3.13 -8.49 12.86
CA ASP A 29 2.91 -7.38 11.94
C ASP A 29 3.75 -7.49 10.66
N GLY A 30 3.53 -6.54 9.75
CA GLY A 30 4.18 -6.48 8.44
C GLY A 30 3.34 -7.05 7.29
N ILE A 31 3.97 -7.10 6.12
CA ILE A 31 3.36 -7.53 4.86
C ILE A 31 3.85 -8.94 4.56
N ALA A 32 3.06 -9.94 4.93
CA ALA A 32 3.38 -11.33 4.67
C ALA A 32 3.04 -11.74 3.24
N LEU A 33 3.93 -12.51 2.62
CA LEU A 33 3.82 -12.95 1.22
C LEU A 33 2.86 -14.14 1.01
N PHE A 34 1.88 -14.35 1.90
CA PHE A 34 0.94 -15.49 1.83
C PHE A 34 0.19 -15.55 0.50
N ASP A 35 -0.32 -14.40 0.05
CA ASP A 35 -1.14 -14.31 -1.16
C ASP A 35 -0.30 -14.08 -2.44
N ALA A 36 1.03 -14.11 -2.34
CA ALA A 36 1.90 -13.91 -3.50
C ALA A 36 2.07 -15.18 -4.36
N GLY A 37 1.49 -16.31 -3.95
CA GLY A 37 1.60 -17.59 -4.67
C GLY A 37 3.03 -18.16 -4.68
N VAL A 38 3.87 -17.75 -3.74
CA VAL A 38 5.28 -18.16 -3.64
C VAL A 38 5.47 -19.24 -2.58
N SER A 39 6.38 -20.19 -2.85
CA SER A 39 6.73 -21.21 -1.86
C SER A 39 7.61 -20.67 -0.73
N ASP A 40 7.62 -21.34 0.41
CA ASP A 40 8.34 -20.92 1.61
C ASP A 40 9.81 -20.56 1.36
N LYS A 41 10.55 -21.44 0.68
CA LYS A 41 11.97 -21.22 0.37
C LYS A 41 12.20 -20.00 -0.53
N VAL A 42 11.26 -19.72 -1.43
CA VAL A 42 11.35 -18.58 -2.36
C VAL A 42 10.96 -17.29 -1.65
N SER A 43 9.99 -17.35 -0.73
CA SER A 43 9.52 -16.18 0.01
C SER A 43 10.64 -15.49 0.80
N GLU A 44 11.52 -16.26 1.46
CA GLU A 44 12.68 -15.71 2.17
C GLU A 44 13.66 -14.99 1.22
N GLN A 45 13.90 -15.57 0.04
CA GLN A 45 14.80 -15.00 -0.93
C GLN A 45 14.25 -13.69 -1.50
N ILE A 46 12.93 -13.59 -1.71
CA ILE A 46 12.26 -12.37 -2.16
C ILE A 46 12.46 -11.26 -1.13
N VAL A 47 12.20 -11.53 0.16
CA VAL A 47 12.39 -10.54 1.23
C VAL A 47 13.84 -10.04 1.28
N LYS A 48 14.82 -10.95 1.20
CA LYS A 48 16.25 -10.60 1.20
C LYS A 48 16.66 -9.76 -0.02
N ASN A 49 16.05 -10.01 -1.17
CA ASN A 49 16.45 -9.39 -2.44
C ASN A 49 15.62 -8.16 -2.83
N ILE A 50 14.57 -7.80 -2.10
CA ILE A 50 13.70 -6.65 -2.46
C ILE A 50 14.47 -5.33 -2.59
N VAL A 51 15.59 -5.19 -1.86
CA VAL A 51 16.49 -4.02 -1.96
C VAL A 51 17.15 -3.88 -3.35
N HIS A 52 17.21 -4.97 -4.11
CA HIS A 52 17.73 -5.00 -5.48
C HIS A 52 16.64 -4.85 -6.53
N ALA A 53 15.35 -4.75 -6.14
CA ALA A 53 14.25 -4.58 -7.08
C ALA A 53 14.44 -3.35 -7.96
N GLN A 54 14.17 -3.49 -9.25
CA GLN A 54 14.34 -2.39 -10.20
C GLN A 54 13.06 -1.55 -10.27
N PRO A 55 13.13 -0.22 -10.04
CA PRO A 55 11.93 0.63 -10.04
C PRO A 55 11.11 0.55 -11.35
N HIS A 56 11.78 0.34 -12.49
CA HIS A 56 11.12 0.20 -13.78
C HIS A 56 10.28 -1.08 -13.89
N GLU A 57 10.74 -2.20 -13.33
CA GLU A 57 9.98 -3.46 -13.33
C GLU A 57 8.72 -3.33 -12.47
N GLU A 58 8.84 -2.67 -11.32
CA GLU A 58 7.69 -2.42 -10.44
C GLU A 58 6.67 -1.49 -11.12
N ALA A 59 7.14 -0.43 -11.78
CA ALA A 59 6.27 0.45 -12.56
C ALA A 59 5.54 -0.27 -13.72
N GLN A 60 6.16 -1.29 -14.33
CA GLN A 60 5.51 -2.11 -15.35
C GLN A 60 4.39 -2.98 -14.77
N LYS A 61 4.62 -3.60 -13.60
CA LYS A 61 3.58 -4.36 -12.88
C LYS A 61 2.41 -3.47 -12.50
N ASP A 62 2.69 -2.31 -11.90
CA ASP A 62 1.67 -1.31 -11.56
C ASP A 62 0.86 -0.90 -12.79
N ARG A 63 1.53 -0.67 -13.93
CA ARG A 63 0.84 -0.32 -15.18
C ARG A 63 -0.08 -1.45 -15.66
N ALA A 64 0.34 -2.71 -15.53
CA ALA A 64 -0.50 -3.86 -15.89
C ALA A 64 -1.72 -3.96 -14.97
N LEU A 65 -1.51 -3.80 -13.65
CA LEU A 65 -2.59 -3.80 -12.65
C LEU A 65 -3.60 -2.68 -12.90
N ILE A 66 -3.13 -1.46 -13.17
CA ILE A 66 -4.00 -0.31 -13.51
C ILE A 66 -4.81 -0.62 -14.76
N LYS A 67 -4.19 -1.11 -15.83
CA LYS A 67 -4.93 -1.44 -17.07
C LYS A 67 -5.97 -2.54 -16.89
N GLY A 68 -5.71 -3.51 -16.00
CA GLY A 68 -6.63 -4.61 -15.69
C GLY A 68 -7.69 -4.28 -14.64
N SER A 69 -7.66 -3.10 -14.01
CA SER A 69 -8.58 -2.74 -12.93
C SER A 69 -9.92 -2.24 -13.46
N THR A 70 -11.01 -2.66 -12.83
CA THR A 70 -12.38 -2.24 -13.18
C THR A 70 -12.64 -0.79 -12.80
N GLY A 71 -12.07 -0.33 -11.69
CA GLY A 71 -12.22 1.04 -11.23
C GLY A 71 -11.14 1.44 -10.22
N PHE A 72 -11.20 2.70 -9.81
CA PHE A 72 -10.28 3.29 -8.84
C PHE A 72 -11.03 4.15 -7.84
N ILE A 73 -10.44 4.27 -6.65
CA ILE A 73 -10.85 5.22 -5.63
C ILE A 73 -9.66 6.10 -5.32
N VAL A 74 -9.91 7.40 -5.30
CA VAL A 74 -8.96 8.41 -4.84
C VAL A 74 -9.62 9.24 -3.77
N ILE A 75 -8.96 9.37 -2.62
CA ILE A 75 -9.39 10.29 -1.56
C ILE A 75 -8.39 11.44 -1.51
N THR A 76 -8.92 12.66 -1.54
CA THR A 76 -8.15 13.89 -1.57
C THR A 76 -8.45 14.76 -0.36
N ALA A 77 -7.51 15.63 0.02
CA ALA A 77 -7.67 16.62 1.08
C ALA A 77 -7.10 17.99 0.66
N PRO A 78 -7.52 19.10 1.28
CA PRO A 78 -6.98 20.43 0.96
C PRO A 78 -5.46 20.57 1.18
N GLY A 79 -4.88 19.84 2.13
CA GLY A 79 -3.48 19.93 2.51
C GLY A 79 -2.86 18.60 2.98
N ASP A 80 -1.74 18.74 3.71
CA ASP A 80 -0.93 17.64 4.25
C ASP A 80 -0.79 17.77 5.78
N THR A 81 -1.92 17.89 6.47
CA THR A 81 -1.96 18.01 7.93
C THR A 81 -2.39 16.71 8.60
N LYS A 82 -2.00 16.52 9.86
CA LYS A 82 -2.40 15.34 10.66
C LYS A 82 -3.91 15.17 10.73
N GLU A 83 -4.65 16.27 10.83
CA GLU A 83 -6.11 16.23 10.91
C GLU A 83 -6.75 15.80 9.58
N GLU A 84 -6.21 16.25 8.45
CA GLU A 84 -6.65 15.80 7.13
C GLU A 84 -6.37 14.31 6.91
N TRP A 85 -5.21 13.82 7.34
CA TRP A 85 -4.89 12.39 7.31
C TRP A 85 -5.84 11.56 8.17
N LEU A 86 -6.18 12.03 9.38
CA LEU A 86 -7.16 11.35 10.24
C LEU A 86 -8.55 11.30 9.60
N ARG A 87 -9.00 12.41 9.01
CA ARG A 87 -10.30 12.46 8.31
C ARG A 87 -10.31 11.55 7.09
N ALA A 88 -9.23 11.55 6.29
CA ALA A 88 -9.06 10.66 5.16
C ALA A 88 -9.07 9.19 5.60
N GLY A 89 -8.40 8.84 6.69
CA GLY A 89 -8.40 7.49 7.25
C GLY A 89 -9.80 6.97 7.60
N ARG A 90 -10.63 7.82 8.25
CA ARG A 90 -12.03 7.47 8.53
C ARG A 90 -12.85 7.26 7.25
N LEU A 91 -12.62 8.09 6.24
CA LEU A 91 -13.28 7.93 4.94
C LEU A 91 -12.83 6.66 4.21
N VAL A 92 -11.53 6.34 4.26
CA VAL A 92 -10.98 5.09 3.74
C VAL A 92 -11.68 3.91 4.40
N GLU A 93 -11.75 3.88 5.74
CA GLU A 93 -12.43 2.82 6.49
C GLU A 93 -13.90 2.66 6.06
N TYR A 94 -14.66 3.76 6.04
CA TYR A 94 -16.05 3.74 5.63
C TYR A 94 -16.24 3.20 4.21
N CYS A 95 -15.48 3.72 3.23
CA CYS A 95 -15.54 3.27 1.85
C CYS A 95 -15.18 1.79 1.72
N TRP A 96 -14.10 1.37 2.37
CA TRP A 96 -13.59 0.00 2.27
C TRP A 96 -14.58 -1.01 2.84
N LEU A 97 -15.15 -0.73 4.03
CA LEU A 97 -16.17 -1.59 4.64
C LEU A 97 -17.44 -1.65 3.78
N THR A 98 -17.87 -0.52 3.22
CA THR A 98 -19.04 -0.45 2.33
C THR A 98 -18.85 -1.29 1.06
N LEU A 99 -17.69 -1.17 0.42
CA LEU A 99 -17.36 -1.91 -0.80
C LEU A 99 -17.22 -3.40 -0.52
N THR A 100 -16.58 -3.76 0.60
CA THR A 100 -16.44 -5.15 1.03
C THR A 100 -17.81 -5.78 1.29
N HIS A 101 -18.73 -5.05 1.93
CA HIS A 101 -20.11 -5.50 2.12
C HIS A 101 -20.83 -5.74 0.78
N ALA A 102 -20.53 -4.94 -0.24
CA ALA A 102 -21.04 -5.11 -1.59
C ALA A 102 -20.27 -6.17 -2.43
N GLY A 103 -19.32 -6.90 -1.86
CA GLY A 103 -18.52 -7.91 -2.56
C GLY A 103 -17.44 -7.33 -3.50
N ILE A 104 -17.08 -6.05 -3.33
CA ILE A 104 -16.05 -5.37 -4.12
C ILE A 104 -14.74 -5.37 -3.32
N ALA A 105 -13.69 -5.93 -3.92
CA ALA A 105 -12.35 -5.90 -3.37
C ALA A 105 -11.68 -4.54 -3.59
N VAL A 106 -10.84 -4.15 -2.64
CA VAL A 106 -10.06 -2.91 -2.65
C VAL A 106 -8.60 -3.25 -2.46
N ALA A 107 -7.73 -2.76 -3.34
CA ALA A 107 -6.28 -2.93 -3.23
C ALA A 107 -5.58 -1.57 -3.33
N PRO A 108 -5.00 -1.05 -2.23
CA PRO A 108 -4.25 0.20 -2.24
C PRO A 108 -3.02 0.16 -3.15
N MET A 109 -2.65 1.32 -3.69
CA MET A 109 -1.42 1.51 -4.46
C MET A 109 -0.71 2.77 -3.97
N THR A 110 0.26 2.63 -3.07
CA THR A 110 0.89 3.77 -2.37
C THR A 110 1.92 4.51 -3.22
N GLY A 111 2.59 3.82 -4.16
CA GLY A 111 3.60 4.43 -5.03
C GLY A 111 3.08 5.61 -5.86
N LEU A 112 1.77 5.69 -6.10
CA LEU A 112 1.13 6.80 -6.85
C LEU A 112 0.98 8.09 -6.04
N ILE A 113 1.14 8.04 -4.71
CA ILE A 113 0.95 9.19 -3.81
C ILE A 113 2.19 9.53 -2.98
N GLU A 114 3.25 8.72 -3.01
CA GLU A 114 4.47 8.92 -2.21
C GLU A 114 5.42 10.01 -2.76
N HIS A 115 5.59 10.10 -4.08
CA HIS A 115 6.58 11.00 -4.68
C HIS A 115 5.96 12.31 -5.20
N PRO A 116 6.51 13.50 -4.88
CA PRO A 116 5.94 14.79 -5.27
C PRO A 116 5.63 14.95 -6.77
N THR A 117 6.48 14.40 -7.65
CA THR A 117 6.25 14.47 -9.11
C THR A 117 5.06 13.62 -9.55
N VAL A 118 4.93 12.40 -9.01
CA VAL A 118 3.82 11.49 -9.33
C VAL A 118 2.52 12.04 -8.76
N HIS A 119 2.60 12.54 -7.54
CA HIS A 119 1.53 13.20 -6.81
C HIS A 119 0.94 14.39 -7.58
N LYS A 120 1.79 15.33 -8.05
CA LYS A 120 1.36 16.45 -8.91
C LYS A 120 0.74 15.99 -10.22
N ARG A 121 1.26 14.92 -10.83
CA ARG A 121 0.71 14.38 -12.07
C ARG A 121 -0.68 13.80 -11.85
N LEU A 122 -0.91 13.11 -10.73
CA LEU A 122 -2.22 12.59 -10.36
C LEU A 122 -3.23 13.73 -10.13
N MET A 123 -2.83 14.81 -9.45
CA MET A 123 -3.68 16.00 -9.29
C MET A 123 -4.13 16.60 -10.63
N GLN A 124 -3.20 16.69 -11.59
CA GLN A 124 -3.52 17.17 -12.95
C GLN A 124 -4.52 16.26 -13.64
N LEU A 125 -4.35 14.93 -13.57
CA LEU A 125 -5.26 13.96 -14.18
C LEU A 125 -6.66 14.01 -13.57
N LEU A 126 -6.75 14.32 -12.28
CA LEU A 126 -8.01 14.45 -11.54
C LEU A 126 -8.63 15.86 -11.64
N HIS A 127 -7.97 16.79 -12.33
CA HIS A 127 -8.36 18.21 -12.41
C HIS A 127 -8.66 18.83 -11.04
N THR A 128 -7.83 18.52 -10.04
CA THR A 128 -8.04 18.96 -8.65
C THR A 128 -6.82 19.71 -8.11
N ALA A 129 -7.10 20.71 -7.26
CA ALA A 129 -6.08 21.37 -6.45
C ALA A 129 -5.84 20.66 -5.11
N GLN A 130 -6.69 19.69 -4.75
CA GLN A 130 -6.55 18.93 -3.52
C GLN A 130 -5.46 17.86 -3.63
N ARG A 131 -4.86 17.52 -2.51
CA ARG A 131 -3.80 16.53 -2.34
C ARG A 131 -4.38 15.11 -2.29
N PRO A 132 -4.06 14.19 -3.22
CA PRO A 132 -4.32 12.76 -3.02
C PRO A 132 -3.64 12.23 -1.76
N LEU A 133 -4.40 11.59 -0.89
CA LEU A 133 -3.92 10.92 0.34
C LEU A 133 -4.12 9.41 0.31
N PHE A 134 -5.00 8.91 -0.56
CA PHE A 134 -5.22 7.48 -0.76
C PHE A 134 -5.55 7.21 -2.23
N PHE A 135 -5.00 6.12 -2.75
CA PHE A 135 -5.33 5.60 -4.08
C PHE A 135 -5.47 4.09 -3.97
N ALA A 136 -6.55 3.55 -4.52
CA ALA A 136 -6.76 2.10 -4.61
C ALA A 136 -7.42 1.72 -5.92
N ARG A 137 -7.09 0.53 -6.41
CA ARG A 137 -7.89 -0.16 -7.42
C ARG A 137 -9.03 -0.93 -6.76
N ILE A 138 -10.15 -1.04 -7.46
CA ILE A 138 -11.32 -1.79 -7.05
C ILE A 138 -11.80 -2.73 -8.15
N GLY A 139 -12.44 -3.83 -7.74
CA GLY A 139 -13.02 -4.81 -8.67
C GLY A 139 -13.62 -6.00 -7.95
N TYR A 140 -14.12 -6.95 -8.73
CA TYR A 140 -14.63 -8.22 -8.22
C TYR A 140 -13.53 -9.29 -8.31
N THR A 141 -13.46 -10.16 -7.31
CA THR A 141 -12.58 -11.33 -7.31
C THR A 141 -13.24 -12.46 -6.54
N GLU A 142 -13.02 -13.69 -6.97
CA GLU A 142 -13.44 -14.90 -6.26
C GLU A 142 -12.32 -15.43 -5.33
N GLU A 143 -11.12 -14.85 -5.41
CA GLU A 143 -9.98 -15.24 -4.60
C GLU A 143 -10.16 -14.83 -3.15
N ARG A 144 -10.01 -15.80 -2.24
CA ARG A 144 -9.99 -15.55 -0.80
C ARG A 144 -8.55 -15.34 -0.37
N ASN A 145 -8.24 -14.14 0.08
CA ASN A 145 -6.93 -13.82 0.63
C ASN A 145 -6.77 -14.37 2.05
N HIS A 146 -5.53 -14.71 2.40
CA HIS A 146 -5.14 -15.01 3.76
C HIS A 146 -5.35 -13.79 4.66
N VAL A 147 -5.82 -14.04 5.88
CA VAL A 147 -5.92 -12.97 6.89
C VAL A 147 -4.51 -12.63 7.36
N SER A 148 -4.07 -11.41 7.09
CA SER A 148 -2.78 -10.92 7.57
C SER A 148 -2.73 -10.90 9.11
N PRO A 149 -1.56 -11.18 9.72
CA PRO A 149 -1.42 -11.21 11.17
C PRO A 149 -1.72 -9.84 11.79
N ARG A 150 -2.18 -9.85 13.04
CA ARG A 150 -2.42 -8.64 13.84
C ARG A 150 -1.76 -8.80 15.19
N ARG A 151 -1.15 -7.71 15.68
CA ARG A 151 -0.65 -7.65 17.06
C ARG A 151 -1.82 -7.84 18.03
N PRO A 152 -1.65 -8.62 19.09
CA PRO A 152 -2.68 -8.80 20.10
C PRO A 152 -2.87 -7.49 20.88
N LEU A 153 -4.04 -7.36 21.49
CA LEU A 153 -4.48 -6.10 22.10
C LEU A 153 -3.52 -5.62 23.19
N GLU A 154 -2.99 -6.54 23.99
CA GLU A 154 -2.04 -6.27 25.07
C GLU A 154 -0.71 -5.67 24.59
N ASP A 155 -0.33 -5.89 23.34
CA ASP A 155 0.90 -5.34 22.76
C ASP A 155 0.74 -3.87 22.35
N VAL A 156 -0.50 -3.35 22.27
CA VAL A 156 -0.80 -2.01 21.73
C VAL A 156 -1.60 -1.12 22.67
N LEU A 157 -2.45 -1.70 23.52
CA LEU A 157 -3.29 -0.95 24.46
C LEU A 157 -2.66 -0.98 25.85
N LYS A 158 -2.13 0.16 26.29
CA LYS A 158 -1.78 0.35 27.70
C LYS A 158 -3.04 0.70 28.47
N ARG A 159 -3.36 -0.04 29.53
CA ARG A 159 -4.40 0.38 30.48
C ARG A 159 -3.95 1.68 31.13
N SER A 160 -4.71 2.76 30.94
CA SER A 160 -4.58 3.94 31.79
C SER A 160 -5.16 3.57 33.16
N LEU A 161 -4.30 3.52 34.18
CA LEU A 161 -4.73 3.57 35.58
C LEU A 161 -5.15 4.99 35.94
#